data_AF-A0A4Y1WVJ2-F1
#
_entry.id   AF-A0A4Y1WVJ2-F1
#
_cell.length_a   1.000
_cell.length_b   1.000
_cell.length_c   1.000
_cell.angle_alpha   90.00
_cell.angle_beta   90.00
_cell.angle_gamma   90.00
#
_symmetry.space_group_name_H-M   'P 1'
#
loop_
_entity.id
_entity.type
_entity.pdbx_description
1 polymer ?
#
loop_
_entity_poly.entity_id
_entity_poly.type
_entity_poly.pdbx_seq_one_letter_code
_entity_poly.pdbx_strand_id
1 'polypeptide(L)'
;MKTYEFLKRNALLLLLAAAAGFSGGCNQTEIDMFPADESGIVSTDTQMGYLTDENAQREFVTVEVRERGGGSVALYLRATKKSGTASEVSLVYAPEVLEAYNEQTGNSFEALPETAVGFSSGKFSLAAGSQQSGELTLNYALTTEQAVGATYVIPVRAEVVSGELKMKSEDAEYLIFLNVVENPGDCDKGEDAAKVFCVMETNDVNPLNLLSFTLDDSGKYLFDALVLFSDNIILDEATGTVHALVNDNIKYILNNREKYLTPLQERGMKVILAITPYHTHAGVANLKPATADAFAKELKIICDTYELDGVFFDDEYTALVSPPPTGFYAENTAEAAADLMFRVKRMMPDRWVVAYQLGAIWDLSGEGCEFEADDKTWLPGDYIDYVMVDYSESAWASLAQFPGLPASRFGLHSFDFNSYTPLWPSVGRLEQVRDTYKTLFLYGLNPYHRSGSFDTTPVGSSEKMTQVQALERVTSTLYGEEMLFDGHTYTKDW
;
A
#
# COMPACT_ATOMS: atom_id res chain seq x y z
N MET A 1 6.65 24.04 37.70
CA MET A 1 6.15 25.35 37.21
C MET A 1 7.08 26.01 36.18
N LYS A 2 7.68 25.24 35.26
CA LYS A 2 8.40 25.75 34.06
C LYS A 2 8.10 24.96 32.77
N THR A 3 7.36 23.86 32.87
CA THR A 3 6.87 23.05 31.73
C THR A 3 5.46 23.43 31.25
N TYR A 4 4.74 24.29 31.98
CA TYR A 4 3.36 24.71 31.65
C TYR A 4 3.28 25.97 30.77
N GLU A 5 4.39 26.72 30.61
CA GLU A 5 4.47 27.93 29.77
C GLU A 5 4.83 27.61 28.31
N PHE A 6 5.47 26.46 28.05
CA PHE A 6 5.91 26.07 26.69
C PHE A 6 4.74 25.57 25.82
N LEU A 7 3.76 24.90 26.43
CA LEU A 7 2.56 24.39 25.74
C LEU A 7 1.54 25.50 25.37
N LYS A 8 1.48 26.60 26.13
CA LYS A 8 0.56 27.72 25.81
C LYS A 8 1.03 28.57 24.63
N ARG A 9 2.34 28.63 24.38
CA ARG A 9 2.91 29.49 23.34
C ARG A 9 2.80 28.86 21.93
N ASN A 10 2.77 27.53 21.84
CA ASN A 10 2.59 26.80 20.58
C ASN A 10 1.11 26.53 20.24
N ALA A 11 0.23 26.40 21.24
CA ALA A 11 -1.21 26.31 21.00
C ALA A 11 -1.83 27.61 20.45
N LEU A 12 -1.23 28.78 20.77
CA LEU A 12 -1.71 30.07 20.28
C LEU A 12 -1.33 30.36 18.82
N LEU A 13 -0.25 29.73 18.32
CA LEU A 13 0.20 29.87 16.92
C LEU A 13 -0.57 28.95 15.97
N LEU A 14 -0.98 27.76 16.42
CA LEU A 14 -1.81 26.83 15.64
C LEU A 14 -3.30 27.24 15.57
N LEU A 15 -3.81 28.00 16.55
CA LEU A 15 -5.18 28.54 16.52
C LEU A 15 -5.34 29.83 15.69
N LEU A 16 -4.23 30.50 15.31
CA LEU A 16 -4.25 31.65 14.41
C LEU A 16 -4.19 31.25 12.92
N ALA A 17 -3.76 30.02 12.61
CA ALA A 17 -3.79 29.48 11.24
C ALA A 17 -5.16 28.87 10.86
N ALA A 18 -6.02 28.54 11.83
CA ALA A 18 -7.33 27.92 11.61
C ALA A 18 -8.52 28.89 11.61
N ALA A 19 -8.30 30.20 11.84
CA ALA A 19 -9.36 31.21 11.88
C ALA A 19 -9.42 32.14 10.65
N ALA A 20 -8.56 31.96 9.65
CA ALA A 20 -8.55 32.78 8.42
C ALA A 20 -9.26 32.11 7.23
N GLY A 21 -9.73 30.87 7.36
CA GLY A 21 -10.44 30.16 6.31
C GLY A 21 -11.86 29.86 6.74
N PHE A 22 -12.75 30.84 6.76
CA PHE A 22 -14.15 30.74 6.33
C PHE A 22 -14.90 32.05 6.62
N SER A 23 -15.68 32.48 5.63
CA SER A 23 -16.63 33.60 5.57
C SER A 23 -16.05 34.99 5.32
N GLY A 24 -16.24 35.44 4.07
CA GLY A 24 -15.96 36.82 3.68
C GLY A 24 -15.96 37.00 2.18
N GLY A 25 -17.05 36.65 1.50
CA GLY A 25 -17.35 37.28 0.21
C GLY A 25 -17.47 38.78 0.45
N CYS A 26 -16.43 39.54 0.10
CA CYS A 26 -16.46 40.99 0.11
C CYS A 26 -16.31 41.49 -1.32
N ASN A 27 -17.41 42.08 -1.76
CA ASN A 27 -17.48 43.02 -2.86
C ASN A 27 -16.32 44.01 -2.83
N GLN A 28 -15.97 44.45 -4.05
CA GLN A 28 -15.26 45.68 -4.36
C GLN A 28 -15.35 46.72 -3.23
N THR A 29 -14.28 46.84 -2.47
CA THR A 29 -13.87 48.12 -1.89
C THR A 29 -12.48 48.37 -2.42
N GLU A 30 -12.41 49.27 -3.39
CA GLU A 30 -11.17 49.89 -3.85
C GLU A 30 -10.40 50.33 -2.61
N ILE A 31 -9.31 49.64 -2.33
CA ILE A 31 -8.25 50.20 -1.51
C ILE A 31 -7.66 51.28 -2.42
N ASP A 32 -7.87 52.55 -2.07
CA ASP A 32 -7.15 53.68 -2.65
C ASP A 32 -5.66 53.49 -2.32
N MET A 33 -5.00 52.68 -3.14
CA MET A 33 -3.55 52.63 -3.20
C MET A 33 -3.13 53.97 -3.80
N PHE A 34 -2.43 54.78 -3.01
CA PHE A 34 -1.57 55.80 -3.59
C PHE A 34 -0.79 55.15 -4.73
N PRO A 35 -0.75 55.73 -5.95
CA PRO A 35 0.03 55.15 -7.03
C PRO A 35 1.43 54.91 -6.49
N ALA A 36 1.88 53.65 -6.56
CA ALA A 36 3.24 53.32 -6.25
C ALA A 36 4.14 54.24 -7.07
N ASP A 37 5.23 54.73 -6.47
CA ASP A 37 6.21 55.51 -7.21
C ASP A 37 6.88 54.59 -8.25
N GLU A 38 6.28 54.52 -9.44
CA GLU A 38 6.78 53.74 -10.57
C GLU A 38 7.92 54.46 -11.31
N SER A 39 8.38 55.62 -10.84
CA SER A 39 9.46 56.38 -11.49
C SER A 39 10.80 55.64 -11.49
N GLY A 40 10.93 54.58 -10.67
CA GLY A 40 12.04 53.61 -10.69
C GLY A 40 11.72 52.28 -11.40
N ILE A 41 10.47 52.01 -11.81
CA ILE A 41 10.10 50.78 -12.53
C ILE A 41 10.34 51.01 -14.01
N VAL A 42 11.52 50.65 -14.46
CA VAL A 42 11.80 50.57 -15.90
C VAL A 42 11.09 49.33 -16.43
N SER A 43 10.01 49.53 -17.20
CA SER A 43 9.46 48.49 -18.08
C SER A 43 10.58 48.02 -19.00
N THR A 44 11.15 46.84 -18.75
CA THR A 44 12.22 46.31 -19.60
C THR A 44 11.61 45.60 -20.80
N ASP A 45 12.14 45.89 -21.99
CA ASP A 45 11.82 45.12 -23.19
C ASP A 45 12.39 43.70 -23.15
N THR A 46 13.12 43.35 -22.09
CA THR A 46 13.73 42.04 -21.88
C THR A 46 12.74 41.01 -21.30
N GLN A 47 12.69 39.82 -21.90
CA GLN A 47 11.99 38.68 -21.33
C GLN A 47 12.87 38.04 -20.26
N MET A 48 12.41 37.99 -19.01
CA MET A 48 13.14 37.38 -17.90
C MET A 48 12.59 35.99 -17.59
N GLY A 49 13.46 35.00 -17.43
CA GLY A 49 13.13 33.63 -17.09
C GLY A 49 13.40 33.30 -15.62
N TYR A 50 12.63 32.37 -15.06
CA TYR A 50 12.85 31.81 -13.72
C TYR A 50 12.37 30.35 -13.65
N LEU A 51 12.95 29.56 -12.74
CA LEU A 51 12.53 28.19 -12.46
C LEU A 51 11.41 28.13 -11.42
N THR A 52 10.50 27.16 -11.57
CA THR A 52 9.54 26.77 -10.53
C THR A 52 9.30 25.27 -10.46
N ASP A 53 8.78 24.78 -9.33
CA ASP A 53 8.11 23.48 -9.25
C ASP A 53 6.67 23.52 -9.82
N GLU A 54 5.95 22.41 -9.64
CA GLU A 54 4.53 22.26 -10.02
C GLU A 54 3.58 23.22 -9.26
N ASN A 55 3.96 23.62 -8.04
CA ASN A 55 3.22 24.55 -7.18
C ASN A 55 3.58 26.02 -7.42
N ALA A 56 4.36 26.29 -8.47
CA ALA A 56 4.92 27.60 -8.79
C ALA A 56 5.82 28.20 -7.69
N GLN A 57 6.35 27.37 -6.80
CA GLN A 57 7.38 27.74 -5.83
C GLN A 57 8.70 27.99 -6.55
N ARG A 58 9.45 28.96 -6.06
CA ARG A 58 10.74 29.40 -6.61
C ARG A 58 11.86 29.02 -5.65
N GLU A 59 13.09 29.06 -6.14
CA GLU A 59 14.34 28.89 -5.38
C GLU A 59 14.58 27.48 -4.84
N PHE A 60 13.59 26.85 -4.20
CA PHE A 60 13.75 25.50 -3.67
C PHE A 60 12.45 24.74 -3.48
N VAL A 61 12.59 23.42 -3.31
CA VAL A 61 11.55 22.53 -2.79
C VAL A 61 12.15 21.61 -1.75
N THR A 62 11.35 21.15 -0.79
CA THR A 62 11.74 20.13 0.18
C THR A 62 10.91 18.88 -0.02
N VAL A 63 11.58 17.73 -0.06
CA VAL A 63 10.98 16.42 -0.26
C VAL A 63 11.45 15.49 0.86
N GLU A 64 10.52 14.75 1.44
CA GLU A 64 10.85 13.64 2.33
C GLU A 64 11.13 12.40 1.48
N VAL A 65 12.26 11.72 1.72
CA VAL A 65 12.67 10.53 0.97
C VAL A 65 13.11 9.44 1.93
N ARG A 66 12.65 8.21 1.70
CA ARG A 66 13.08 7.04 2.47
C ARG A 66 14.54 6.69 2.15
N GLU A 67 15.31 6.24 3.13
CA GLU A 67 16.65 5.70 2.94
C GLU A 67 16.68 4.67 1.78
N ARG A 68 17.68 4.75 0.89
CA ARG A 68 17.80 3.91 -0.32
C ARG A 68 16.63 4.01 -1.31
N GLY A 69 15.73 4.98 -1.12
CA GLY A 69 14.59 5.24 -1.99
C GLY A 69 14.96 6.11 -3.18
N GLY A 70 13.95 6.56 -3.92
CA GLY A 70 14.13 7.50 -5.02
C GLY A 70 12.84 8.25 -5.29
N GLY A 71 12.90 9.20 -6.21
CA GLY A 71 11.74 10.02 -6.55
C GLY A 71 12.02 10.93 -7.73
N SER A 72 11.05 11.81 -7.99
CA SER A 72 11.16 12.81 -9.03
C SER A 72 10.63 14.17 -8.59
N VAL A 73 11.14 15.22 -9.23
CA VAL A 73 10.65 16.59 -9.11
C VAL A 73 10.38 17.12 -10.50
N ALA A 74 9.16 17.63 -10.71
CA ALA A 74 8.78 18.35 -11.91
C ALA A 74 9.22 19.81 -11.82
N LEU A 75 10.04 20.27 -12.77
CA LEU A 75 10.45 21.66 -12.90
C LEU A 75 9.89 22.28 -14.19
N TYR A 76 9.68 23.59 -14.13
CA TYR A 76 9.19 24.40 -15.23
C TYR A 76 10.02 25.66 -15.39
N LEU A 77 10.30 26.02 -16.65
CA LEU A 77 10.79 27.34 -16.98
C LEU A 77 9.60 28.27 -17.20
N ARG A 78 9.56 29.37 -16.45
CA ARG A 78 8.56 30.44 -16.60
C ARG A 78 9.21 31.73 -17.07
N ALA A 79 8.42 32.56 -17.75
CA ALA A 79 8.88 33.85 -18.25
C ALA A 79 7.95 35.00 -17.85
N THR A 80 8.52 36.16 -17.53
CA THR A 80 7.79 37.37 -17.10
C THR A 80 6.86 37.93 -18.18
N LYS A 81 7.12 37.62 -19.45
CA LYS A 81 6.27 37.99 -20.59
C LYS A 81 6.45 37.02 -21.76
N LYS A 82 5.57 37.13 -22.76
CA LYS A 82 5.67 36.40 -24.04
C LYS A 82 6.78 37.01 -24.92
N SER A 83 7.48 36.18 -25.69
CA SER A 83 8.37 36.63 -26.78
C SER A 83 7.86 36.12 -28.14
N GLY A 84 8.22 36.83 -29.21
CA GLY A 84 7.98 36.39 -30.59
C GLY A 84 8.91 35.27 -31.06
N THR A 85 9.97 34.98 -30.31
CA THR A 85 10.92 33.90 -30.59
C THR A 85 10.84 32.81 -29.52
N ALA A 86 11.16 31.57 -29.90
CA ALA A 86 11.31 30.48 -28.95
C ALA A 86 12.67 30.59 -28.23
N SER A 87 12.73 30.12 -26.99
CA SER A 87 13.97 30.01 -26.22
C SER A 87 14.21 28.58 -25.76
N GLU A 88 15.48 28.17 -25.76
CA GLU A 88 15.91 26.88 -25.23
C GLU A 88 16.84 27.14 -24.05
N VAL A 89 16.61 26.44 -22.94
CA VAL A 89 17.36 26.60 -21.69
C VAL A 89 17.75 25.22 -21.18
N SER A 90 19.03 24.96 -20.95
CA SER A 90 19.50 23.72 -20.34
C SER A 90 19.40 23.77 -18.83
N LEU A 91 19.07 22.64 -18.21
CA LEU A 91 19.17 22.46 -16.77
C LEU A 91 20.39 21.58 -16.50
N VAL A 92 21.34 22.08 -15.72
CA VAL A 92 22.59 21.39 -15.41
C VAL A 92 22.74 21.20 -13.90
N TYR A 93 23.45 20.15 -13.51
CA TYR A 93 23.86 19.92 -12.13
C TYR A 93 24.96 20.93 -11.76
N ALA A 94 24.79 21.66 -10.65
CA ALA A 94 25.59 22.86 -10.34
C ALA A 94 25.98 22.94 -8.85
N PRO A 95 27.01 22.17 -8.40
CA PRO A 95 27.43 22.10 -6.99
C PRO A 95 27.69 23.45 -6.32
N GLU A 96 28.21 24.42 -7.07
CA GLU A 96 28.56 25.76 -6.58
C GLU A 96 27.34 26.56 -6.08
N VAL A 97 26.13 26.23 -6.54
CA VAL A 97 24.89 26.83 -6.04
C VAL A 97 24.67 26.45 -4.57
N LEU A 98 24.95 25.18 -4.22
CA LEU A 98 24.87 24.70 -2.85
C LEU A 98 26.00 25.28 -1.98
N GLU A 99 27.21 25.40 -2.53
CA GLU A 99 28.34 26.01 -1.81
C GLU A 99 28.01 27.45 -1.39
N ALA A 100 27.50 28.26 -2.32
CA ALA A 100 27.07 29.63 -2.05
C ALA A 100 25.92 29.69 -1.02
N TYR A 101 24.94 28.79 -1.14
CA TYR A 101 23.83 28.71 -0.20
C TYR A 101 24.31 28.36 1.22
N ASN A 102 25.18 27.37 1.35
CA ASN A 102 25.77 26.95 2.64
C ASN A 102 26.59 28.09 3.26
N GLU A 103 27.43 28.79 2.49
CA GLU A 103 28.21 29.93 2.96
C GLU A 103 27.30 31.08 3.45
N GLN A 104 26.27 31.41 2.67
CA GLN A 104 25.34 32.49 3.01
C GLN A 104 24.51 32.20 4.26
N THR A 105 24.11 30.95 4.46
CA THR A 105 23.18 30.56 5.53
C THR A 105 23.87 29.99 6.77
N GLY A 106 25.17 29.68 6.68
CA GLY A 106 25.92 29.01 7.75
C GLY A 106 25.59 27.52 7.90
N ASN A 107 24.99 26.91 6.86
CA ASN A 107 24.69 25.49 6.82
C ASN A 107 25.86 24.67 6.27
N SER A 108 25.75 23.34 6.37
CA SER A 108 26.72 22.39 5.85
C SER A 108 26.02 21.21 5.17
N PHE A 109 25.02 21.50 4.32
CA PHE A 109 24.31 20.46 3.59
C PHE A 109 25.22 19.79 2.56
N GLU A 110 25.05 18.48 2.39
CA GLU A 110 25.81 17.69 1.42
C GLU A 110 25.04 17.59 0.09
N ALA A 111 25.76 17.66 -1.02
CA ALA A 111 25.16 17.49 -2.33
C ALA A 111 24.93 16.00 -2.62
N LEU A 112 23.76 15.62 -3.16
CA LEU A 112 23.56 14.26 -3.65
C LEU A 112 24.45 14.03 -4.87
N PRO A 113 25.23 12.93 -4.98
CA PRO A 113 26.14 12.73 -6.11
C PRO A 113 25.46 12.90 -7.48
N GLU A 114 26.11 13.59 -8.43
CA GLU A 114 25.55 13.82 -9.77
C GLU A 114 25.16 12.52 -10.48
N THR A 115 25.90 11.44 -10.25
CA THR A 115 25.61 10.10 -10.80
C THR A 115 24.29 9.51 -10.33
N ALA A 116 23.72 10.03 -9.24
CA ALA A 116 22.44 9.64 -8.68
C ALA A 116 21.26 10.48 -9.20
N VAL A 117 21.53 11.45 -10.08
CA VAL A 117 20.55 12.40 -10.63
C VAL A 117 20.41 12.22 -12.13
N GLY A 118 19.16 12.19 -12.62
CA GLY A 118 18.85 12.05 -14.04
C GLY A 118 17.82 13.07 -14.51
N PHE A 119 17.94 13.53 -15.76
CA PHE A 119 17.02 14.48 -16.38
C PHE A 119 16.28 13.83 -17.55
N SER A 120 14.97 14.05 -17.67
CA SER A 120 14.18 13.48 -18.78
C SER A 120 14.63 13.98 -20.16
N SER A 121 14.88 15.29 -20.30
CA SER A 121 15.35 15.93 -21.54
C SER A 121 16.61 16.78 -21.36
N GLY A 122 16.96 17.14 -20.11
CA GLY A 122 18.04 18.09 -19.77
C GLY A 122 17.82 19.53 -20.25
N LYS A 123 16.69 19.81 -20.92
CA LYS A 123 16.39 21.12 -21.52
C LYS A 123 14.92 21.48 -21.45
N PHE A 124 14.65 22.75 -21.17
CA PHE A 124 13.36 23.39 -21.33
C PHE A 124 13.24 23.99 -22.74
N SER A 125 12.06 23.79 -23.33
CA SER A 125 11.65 24.46 -24.56
C SER A 125 10.54 25.45 -24.25
N LEU A 126 10.83 26.74 -24.34
CA LEU A 126 9.85 27.81 -24.21
C LEU A 126 9.42 28.27 -25.60
N ALA A 127 8.24 27.85 -26.03
CA ALA A 127 7.71 28.19 -27.35
C ALA A 127 7.43 29.70 -27.51
N ALA A 128 7.55 30.20 -28.74
CA ALA A 128 7.14 31.55 -29.09
C ALA A 128 5.68 31.80 -28.67
N GLY A 129 5.40 32.95 -28.05
CA GLY A 129 4.09 33.30 -27.52
C GLY A 129 3.71 32.63 -26.19
N SER A 130 4.57 31.76 -25.63
CA SER A 130 4.36 31.14 -24.31
C SER A 130 5.07 31.90 -23.19
N GLN A 131 4.62 31.66 -21.96
CA GLN A 131 5.27 32.10 -20.72
C GLN A 131 5.66 30.92 -19.81
N GLN A 132 5.41 29.70 -20.25
CA GLN A 132 5.74 28.47 -19.52
C GLN A 132 6.17 27.39 -20.50
N SER A 133 7.20 26.62 -20.14
CA SER A 133 7.62 25.42 -20.86
C SER A 133 6.70 24.23 -20.55
N GLY A 134 6.93 23.12 -21.26
CA GLY A 134 6.53 21.80 -20.74
C GLY A 134 7.31 21.44 -19.48
N GLU A 135 6.92 20.33 -18.86
CA GLU A 135 7.61 19.75 -17.70
C GLU A 135 9.00 19.22 -18.09
N LEU A 136 9.98 19.48 -17.23
CA LEU A 136 11.24 18.75 -17.19
C LEU A 136 11.30 17.99 -15.86
N THR A 137 11.34 16.67 -15.94
CA THR A 137 11.39 15.78 -14.78
C THR A 137 12.83 15.51 -14.39
N LEU A 138 13.17 15.83 -13.13
CA LEU A 138 14.43 15.43 -12.49
C LEU A 138 14.16 14.20 -11.63
N ASN A 139 14.85 13.11 -11.92
CA ASN A 139 14.79 11.87 -11.14
C ASN A 139 16.03 11.77 -10.25
N TYR A 140 15.87 11.17 -9.07
CA TYR A 140 16.97 10.91 -8.14
C TYR A 140 16.79 9.57 -7.43
N ALA A 141 17.90 8.98 -7.00
CA ALA A 141 17.92 7.76 -6.20
C ALA A 141 18.97 7.87 -5.09
N LEU A 142 18.64 7.41 -3.89
CA LEU A 142 19.56 7.31 -2.76
C LEU A 142 20.19 5.92 -2.75
N THR A 143 21.42 5.86 -2.27
CA THR A 143 22.15 4.61 -2.01
C THR A 143 22.27 4.41 -0.50
N THR A 144 23.12 3.47 -0.09
CA THR A 144 23.46 3.24 1.32
C THR A 144 24.35 4.34 1.93
N GLU A 145 24.81 5.31 1.13
CA GLU A 145 25.70 6.38 1.61
C GLU A 145 24.92 7.54 2.27
N GLN A 146 23.63 7.69 1.98
CA GLN A 146 22.81 8.77 2.53
C GLN A 146 22.22 8.38 3.89
N ALA A 147 22.61 9.10 4.94
CA ALA A 147 22.24 8.79 6.32
C ALA A 147 20.82 9.28 6.67
N VAL A 148 20.07 8.44 7.39
CA VAL A 148 18.77 8.82 8.01
C VAL A 148 18.94 10.03 8.93
N GLY A 149 18.00 10.97 8.85
CA GLY A 149 17.99 12.22 9.62
C GLY A 149 18.86 13.33 9.02
N ALA A 150 19.63 13.05 7.96
CA ALA A 150 20.37 14.06 7.22
C ALA A 150 19.52 14.65 6.08
N THR A 151 19.94 15.83 5.61
CA THR A 151 19.39 16.47 4.41
C THR A 151 20.46 16.52 3.33
N TYR A 152 20.17 15.92 2.18
CA TYR A 152 20.98 16.04 0.97
C TYR A 152 20.34 17.02 0.00
N VAL A 153 21.12 17.66 -0.85
CA VAL A 153 20.61 18.68 -1.77
C VAL A 153 21.00 18.35 -3.20
N ILE A 154 20.06 18.50 -4.14
CA ILE A 154 20.34 18.47 -5.58
C ILE A 154 20.37 19.92 -6.06
N PRO A 155 21.55 20.51 -6.28
CA PRO A 155 21.67 21.85 -6.82
C PRO A 155 21.66 21.84 -8.34
N VAL A 156 20.80 22.66 -8.93
CA VAL A 156 20.71 22.82 -10.39
C VAL A 156 20.74 24.27 -10.81
N ARG A 157 21.21 24.51 -12.03
CA ARG A 157 21.21 25.83 -12.67
C ARG A 157 20.64 25.75 -14.08
N ALA A 158 19.81 26.71 -14.43
CA ALA A 158 19.33 26.96 -15.77
C ALA A 158 20.32 27.83 -16.56
N GLU A 159 20.66 27.39 -17.77
CA GLU A 159 21.55 28.11 -18.68
C GLU A 159 20.84 28.36 -20.01
N VAL A 160 20.76 29.64 -20.41
CA VAL A 160 20.12 29.99 -21.68
C VAL A 160 21.00 29.52 -22.84
N VAL A 161 20.49 28.58 -23.64
CA VAL A 161 21.18 28.02 -24.82
C VAL A 161 20.91 28.87 -26.05
N SER A 162 19.65 29.28 -26.25
CA SER A 162 19.24 30.11 -27.39
C SER A 162 17.97 30.92 -27.10
N GLY A 163 17.72 31.95 -27.91
CA GLY A 163 16.57 32.85 -27.79
C GLY A 163 16.90 34.16 -27.06
N GLU A 164 15.86 34.95 -26.80
CA GLU A 164 15.97 36.29 -26.22
C GLU A 164 15.84 36.31 -24.68
N LEU A 165 15.46 35.18 -24.08
CA LEU A 165 15.29 35.04 -22.65
C LEU A 165 16.59 35.40 -21.90
N LYS A 166 16.47 36.17 -20.83
CA LYS A 166 17.55 36.44 -19.88
C LYS A 166 17.15 35.90 -18.51
N MET A 167 18.12 35.50 -17.71
CA MET A 167 17.88 35.06 -16.33
C MET A 167 18.90 35.76 -15.44
N LYS A 168 18.47 36.16 -14.24
CA LYS A 168 19.42 36.49 -13.18
C LYS A 168 19.92 35.19 -12.55
N SER A 169 21.08 35.25 -11.89
CA SER A 169 21.63 34.08 -11.18
C SER A 169 20.62 33.50 -10.18
N GLU A 170 20.01 34.34 -9.33
CA GLU A 170 18.97 33.95 -8.36
C GLU A 170 17.71 33.33 -9.00
N ASP A 171 17.39 33.71 -10.24
CA ASP A 171 16.22 33.20 -10.96
C ASP A 171 16.53 31.90 -11.73
N ALA A 172 17.82 31.65 -12.02
CA ALA A 172 18.31 30.50 -12.75
C ALA A 172 18.66 29.31 -11.85
N GLU A 173 18.82 29.54 -10.55
CA GLU A 173 19.25 28.54 -9.59
C GLU A 173 18.04 27.90 -8.89
N TYR A 174 18.14 26.61 -8.59
CA TYR A 174 17.12 25.89 -7.83
C TYR A 174 17.77 24.80 -6.96
N LEU A 175 17.30 24.68 -5.72
CA LEU A 175 17.77 23.67 -4.76
C LEU A 175 16.64 22.69 -4.42
N ILE A 176 16.89 21.40 -4.52
CA ILE A 176 15.95 20.37 -4.08
C ILE A 176 16.51 19.75 -2.81
N PHE A 177 15.87 20.01 -1.67
CA PHE A 177 16.25 19.47 -0.37
C PHE A 177 15.58 18.12 -0.16
N LEU A 178 16.37 17.09 0.06
CA LEU A 178 15.94 15.72 0.31
C LEU A 178 16.18 15.40 1.78
N ASN A 179 15.11 15.40 2.57
CA ASN A 179 15.14 14.99 3.97
C ASN A 179 15.06 13.46 4.04
N VAL A 180 16.14 12.82 4.45
CA VAL A 180 16.23 11.36 4.50
C VAL A 180 15.57 10.86 5.77
N VAL A 181 14.52 10.06 5.62
CA VAL A 181 13.84 9.38 6.72
C VAL A 181 14.14 7.89 6.70
N GLU A 182 13.89 7.24 7.83
CA GLU A 182 14.06 5.80 7.95
C GLU A 182 13.23 5.08 6.88
N ASN A 183 13.87 4.14 6.18
CA ASN A 183 13.14 3.21 5.33
C ASN A 183 12.78 2.01 6.20
N PRO A 184 11.50 1.83 6.56
CA PRO A 184 11.09 0.70 7.40
C PRO A 184 11.27 -0.66 6.71
N GLY A 185 11.71 -0.68 5.46
CA GLY A 185 11.73 -1.83 4.57
C GLY A 185 10.39 -2.01 3.87
N ASP A 186 10.33 -2.96 2.95
CA ASP A 186 9.10 -3.35 2.28
C ASP A 186 9.08 -4.86 2.00
N CYS A 187 7.93 -5.40 1.62
CA CYS A 187 7.76 -6.81 1.28
C CYS A 187 7.81 -7.09 -0.24
N ASP A 188 8.12 -6.11 -1.09
CA ASP A 188 8.15 -6.30 -2.54
C ASP A 188 9.44 -7.04 -2.96
N LYS A 189 9.25 -8.32 -3.29
CA LYS A 189 10.31 -9.24 -3.73
C LYS A 189 10.40 -9.31 -5.26
N GLY A 190 9.65 -8.47 -5.98
CA GLY A 190 9.59 -8.41 -7.44
C GLY A 190 8.35 -9.11 -8.03
N GLU A 191 7.98 -8.73 -9.25
CA GLU A 191 6.74 -9.15 -9.91
C GLU A 191 6.64 -10.68 -10.14
N ASP A 192 7.76 -11.35 -10.42
CA ASP A 192 7.81 -12.81 -10.63
C ASP A 192 8.07 -13.59 -9.33
N ALA A 193 8.27 -12.92 -8.20
CA ALA A 193 8.49 -13.59 -6.92
C ALA A 193 7.18 -14.16 -6.37
N ALA A 194 7.28 -15.30 -5.68
CA ALA A 194 6.13 -15.86 -5.01
C ALA A 194 5.66 -14.95 -3.86
N LYS A 195 4.34 -14.78 -3.72
CA LYS A 195 3.70 -14.08 -2.60
C LYS A 195 3.38 -15.03 -1.46
N VAL A 196 3.69 -14.61 -0.23
CA VAL A 196 3.41 -15.39 0.99
C VAL A 196 2.31 -14.72 1.81
N PHE A 197 1.19 -15.42 1.95
CA PHE A 197 0.06 -15.04 2.78
C PHE A 197 0.18 -15.71 4.14
N CYS A 198 0.00 -14.95 5.22
CA CYS A 198 -0.23 -15.51 6.55
C CYS A 198 -1.71 -15.43 6.89
N VAL A 199 -2.36 -16.58 7.07
CA VAL A 199 -3.72 -16.67 7.61
C VAL A 199 -3.61 -16.83 9.13
N MET A 200 -3.81 -15.74 9.85
CA MET A 200 -3.47 -15.64 11.27
C MET A 200 -4.71 -15.76 12.15
N GLU A 201 -4.68 -16.69 13.10
CA GLU A 201 -5.66 -16.79 14.20
C GLU A 201 -5.52 -15.61 15.16
N THR A 202 -6.13 -14.49 14.79
CA THR A 202 -6.04 -13.23 15.53
C THR A 202 -6.76 -13.27 16.88
N ASN A 203 -7.53 -14.33 17.16
CA ASN A 203 -8.00 -14.57 18.51
C ASN A 203 -6.86 -14.79 19.50
N ASP A 204 -5.72 -15.33 19.05
CA ASP A 204 -4.59 -15.72 19.89
C ASP A 204 -3.29 -14.97 19.55
N VAL A 205 -3.12 -14.50 18.32
CA VAL A 205 -1.83 -13.99 17.81
C VAL A 205 -1.92 -12.52 17.41
N ASN A 206 -0.90 -11.75 17.77
CA ASN A 206 -0.75 -10.35 17.37
C ASN A 206 -0.22 -10.25 15.92
N PRO A 207 -0.90 -9.51 15.01
CA PRO A 207 -0.45 -9.24 13.64
C PRO A 207 1.00 -8.77 13.49
N LEU A 208 1.52 -8.01 14.46
CA LEU A 208 2.86 -7.44 14.40
C LEU A 208 3.97 -8.50 14.35
N ASN A 209 3.68 -9.75 14.69
CA ASN A 209 4.65 -10.85 14.55
C ASN A 209 5.16 -11.04 13.12
N LEU A 210 4.44 -10.59 12.08
CA LEU A 210 4.94 -10.67 10.70
C LEU A 210 6.14 -9.74 10.44
N LEU A 211 6.35 -8.73 11.29
CA LEU A 211 7.48 -7.79 11.19
C LEU A 211 8.81 -8.38 11.64
N SER A 212 8.82 -9.58 12.19
CA SER A 212 10.05 -10.19 12.72
C SER A 212 10.80 -11.04 11.70
N PHE A 213 10.29 -11.16 10.46
CA PHE A 213 10.83 -12.06 9.44
C PHE A 213 11.20 -11.31 8.16
N THR A 214 12.50 -11.24 7.88
CA THR A 214 13.05 -10.64 6.66
C THR A 214 13.97 -11.63 5.92
N LEU A 215 14.28 -11.33 4.67
CA LEU A 215 15.30 -12.04 3.89
C LEU A 215 16.67 -11.38 4.12
N ASP A 216 17.73 -12.20 4.29
CA ASP A 216 19.06 -11.71 4.70
C ASP A 216 19.72 -10.79 3.66
N ASP A 217 19.73 -11.19 2.38
CA ASP A 217 20.44 -10.44 1.34
C ASP A 217 19.68 -9.18 0.91
N SER A 218 18.37 -9.31 0.67
CA SER A 218 17.52 -8.23 0.15
C SER A 218 16.95 -7.32 1.23
N GLY A 219 16.90 -7.76 2.49
CA GLY A 219 16.26 -7.04 3.60
C GLY A 219 14.74 -6.94 3.49
N LYS A 220 14.11 -7.64 2.53
CA LYS A 220 12.67 -7.58 2.29
C LYS A 220 11.90 -8.40 3.33
N TYR A 221 10.71 -7.94 3.69
CA TYR A 221 9.82 -8.72 4.55
C TYR A 221 9.32 -9.98 3.84
N LEU A 222 9.27 -11.09 4.60
CA LEU A 222 8.84 -12.38 4.08
C LEU A 222 7.38 -12.35 3.62
N PHE A 223 6.49 -11.86 4.47
CA PHE A 223 5.05 -11.89 4.23
C PHE A 223 4.59 -10.74 3.34
N ASP A 224 3.76 -11.05 2.34
CA ASP A 224 3.15 -10.08 1.43
C ASP A 224 1.72 -9.70 1.85
N ALA A 225 1.06 -10.59 2.59
CA ALA A 225 -0.31 -10.37 3.03
C ALA A 225 -0.61 -11.05 4.37
N LEU A 226 -1.43 -10.39 5.16
CA LEU A 226 -2.04 -10.87 6.38
C LEU A 226 -3.54 -11.05 6.15
N VAL A 227 -4.05 -12.25 6.41
CA VAL A 227 -5.47 -12.51 6.56
C VAL A 227 -5.79 -12.55 8.05
N LEU A 228 -6.61 -11.59 8.50
CA LEU A 228 -7.12 -11.49 9.87
C LEU A 228 -8.20 -12.55 10.08
N PHE A 229 -7.81 -13.74 10.53
CA PHE A 229 -8.71 -14.88 10.69
C PHE A 229 -9.26 -14.95 12.13
N SER A 230 -10.58 -14.93 12.34
CA SER A 230 -11.58 -14.39 11.41
C SER A 230 -12.64 -13.57 12.14
N ASP A 231 -13.25 -12.65 11.41
CA ASP A 231 -14.55 -12.10 11.76
C ASP A 231 -15.65 -12.90 11.05
N ASN A 232 -16.91 -12.62 11.38
CA ASN A 232 -17.98 -13.51 10.98
C ASN A 232 -19.17 -12.82 10.34
N ILE A 233 -19.88 -13.56 9.47
CA ILE A 233 -21.23 -13.23 9.04
C ILE A 233 -22.26 -13.88 9.97
N ILE A 234 -23.18 -13.07 10.49
CA ILE A 234 -24.33 -13.53 11.30
C ILE A 234 -25.65 -13.05 10.71
N LEU A 235 -26.73 -13.78 11.02
CA LEU A 235 -28.10 -13.27 10.93
C LEU A 235 -28.51 -12.69 12.28
N ASP A 236 -28.79 -11.38 12.33
CA ASP A 236 -29.44 -10.77 13.48
C ASP A 236 -30.93 -11.13 13.47
N GLU A 237 -31.36 -11.93 14.45
CA GLU A 237 -32.74 -12.39 14.56
C GLU A 237 -33.74 -11.26 14.87
N ALA A 238 -33.30 -10.18 15.50
CA ALA A 238 -34.15 -9.06 15.89
C ALA A 238 -34.50 -8.17 14.69
N THR A 239 -33.54 -7.95 13.79
CA THR A 239 -33.71 -7.10 12.60
C THR A 239 -33.99 -7.92 11.33
N GLY A 240 -33.62 -9.20 11.32
CA GLY A 240 -33.67 -10.07 10.14
C GLY A 240 -32.62 -9.74 9.09
N THR A 241 -31.54 -9.03 9.46
CA THR A 241 -30.48 -8.57 8.56
C THR A 241 -29.15 -9.28 8.84
N VAL A 242 -28.30 -9.36 7.81
CA VAL A 242 -26.94 -9.89 7.94
C VAL A 242 -25.98 -8.80 8.38
N HIS A 243 -25.03 -9.15 9.25
CA HIS A 243 -23.99 -8.25 9.73
C HIS A 243 -22.65 -8.96 9.92
N ALA A 244 -21.58 -8.18 9.87
CA ALA A 244 -20.22 -8.53 10.27
C ALA A 244 -19.77 -7.68 11.47
N LEU A 245 -18.47 -7.72 11.80
CA LEU A 245 -17.81 -7.14 12.97
C LEU A 245 -18.39 -7.63 14.29
N VAL A 246 -18.48 -8.95 14.43
CA VAL A 246 -19.00 -9.57 15.65
C VAL A 246 -17.90 -10.08 16.57
N ASN A 247 -16.72 -10.40 16.02
CA ASN A 247 -15.59 -10.86 16.81
C ASN A 247 -14.93 -9.70 17.57
N ASP A 248 -14.87 -9.80 18.91
CA ASP A 248 -14.30 -8.77 19.78
C ASP A 248 -12.79 -8.56 19.57
N ASN A 249 -12.03 -9.62 19.27
CA ASN A 249 -10.59 -9.50 18.99
C ASN A 249 -10.36 -8.76 17.67
N ILE A 250 -11.12 -9.09 16.62
CA ILE A 250 -11.04 -8.37 15.34
C ILE A 250 -11.42 -6.91 15.53
N LYS A 251 -12.56 -6.62 16.17
CA LYS A 251 -12.96 -5.23 16.45
C LYS A 251 -11.88 -4.47 17.21
N TYR A 252 -11.24 -5.09 18.19
CA TYR A 252 -10.16 -4.46 18.93
C TYR A 252 -8.99 -4.10 18.02
N ILE A 253 -8.52 -5.04 17.19
CA ILE A 253 -7.41 -4.82 16.24
C ILE A 253 -7.76 -3.69 15.27
N LEU A 254 -8.96 -3.74 14.66
CA LEU A 254 -9.43 -2.75 13.70
C LEU A 254 -9.54 -1.35 14.32
N ASN A 255 -10.12 -1.23 15.52
CA ASN A 255 -10.24 0.04 16.23
C ASN A 255 -8.89 0.62 16.69
N ASN A 256 -7.83 -0.21 16.71
CA ASN A 256 -6.47 0.19 17.05
C ASN A 256 -5.52 0.00 15.85
N ARG A 257 -6.02 0.17 14.62
CA ARG A 257 -5.26 -0.10 13.39
C ARG A 257 -3.91 0.60 13.31
N GLU A 258 -3.80 1.82 13.84
CA GLU A 258 -2.54 2.57 13.85
C GLU A 258 -1.41 1.82 14.57
N LYS A 259 -1.77 1.01 15.55
CA LYS A 259 -0.82 0.18 16.28
C LYS A 259 -0.59 -1.16 15.60
N TYR A 260 -1.65 -1.84 15.16
CA TYR A 260 -1.55 -3.26 14.77
C TYR A 260 -1.46 -3.51 13.26
N LEU A 261 -1.94 -2.58 12.43
CA LEU A 261 -2.10 -2.77 10.99
C LEU A 261 -1.27 -1.77 10.16
N THR A 262 -1.28 -0.49 10.53
CA THR A 262 -0.50 0.55 9.82
C THR A 262 0.97 0.17 9.66
N PRO A 263 1.68 -0.37 10.70
CA PRO A 263 3.08 -0.75 10.54
C PRO A 263 3.33 -1.85 9.49
N LEU A 264 2.35 -2.73 9.26
CA LEU A 264 2.41 -3.78 8.23
C LEU A 264 2.18 -3.16 6.84
N GLN A 265 1.15 -2.32 6.71
CA GLN A 265 0.79 -1.67 5.44
C GLN A 265 1.88 -0.69 4.95
N GLU A 266 2.56 0.01 5.87
CA GLU A 266 3.69 0.91 5.54
C GLU A 266 4.90 0.18 4.93
N ARG A 267 4.99 -1.14 5.18
CA ARG A 267 5.96 -2.08 4.58
C ARG A 267 5.40 -2.82 3.36
N GLY A 268 4.25 -2.38 2.85
CA GLY A 268 3.63 -2.91 1.63
C GLY A 268 2.77 -4.15 1.83
N MET A 269 2.65 -4.69 3.06
CA MET A 269 1.83 -5.88 3.30
C MET A 269 0.35 -5.56 3.12
N LYS A 270 -0.38 -6.46 2.47
CA LYS A 270 -1.84 -6.36 2.32
C LYS A 270 -2.56 -6.89 3.56
N VAL A 271 -3.50 -6.14 4.11
CA VAL A 271 -4.30 -6.56 5.27
C VAL A 271 -5.72 -6.90 4.83
N ILE A 272 -6.11 -8.16 4.99
CA ILE A 272 -7.32 -8.76 4.44
C ILE A 272 -8.19 -9.25 5.59
N LEU A 273 -9.48 -8.91 5.59
CA LEU A 273 -10.42 -9.41 6.60
C LEU A 273 -11.00 -10.76 6.18
N ALA A 274 -10.82 -11.80 6.99
CA ALA A 274 -11.51 -13.06 6.76
C ALA A 274 -12.95 -13.01 7.32
N ILE A 275 -13.89 -13.50 6.53
CA ILE A 275 -15.31 -13.62 6.86
C ILE A 275 -15.71 -15.09 6.82
N THR A 276 -16.05 -15.61 7.99
CA THR A 276 -16.54 -16.98 8.19
C THR A 276 -17.98 -16.97 8.72
N PRO A 277 -18.86 -17.91 8.33
CA PRO A 277 -20.14 -18.08 9.01
C PRO A 277 -19.97 -18.41 10.51
N TYR A 278 -20.92 -17.98 11.36
CA TYR A 278 -20.85 -18.17 12.82
C TYR A 278 -22.06 -18.93 13.37
N HIS A 279 -22.26 -20.16 12.89
CA HIS A 279 -23.29 -21.07 13.39
C HIS A 279 -24.73 -20.48 13.40
N THR A 280 -24.97 -19.48 12.56
CA THR A 280 -26.30 -18.96 12.23
C THR A 280 -26.69 -19.42 10.82
N HIS A 281 -27.92 -19.12 10.39
CA HIS A 281 -28.33 -19.42 9.02
C HIS A 281 -27.56 -18.62 7.98
N ALA A 282 -27.08 -17.42 8.30
CA ALA A 282 -26.32 -16.63 7.33
C ALA A 282 -24.96 -17.26 7.07
N GLY A 283 -24.67 -17.52 5.79
CA GLY A 283 -23.38 -17.96 5.32
C GLY A 283 -22.95 -17.17 4.08
N VAL A 284 -21.67 -17.26 3.75
CA VAL A 284 -21.10 -16.57 2.56
C VAL A 284 -21.63 -17.15 1.25
N ALA A 285 -22.19 -18.36 1.30
CA ALA A 285 -22.64 -19.13 0.14
C ALA A 285 -24.15 -19.36 0.09
N ASN A 286 -25.00 -18.63 0.83
CA ASN A 286 -26.45 -18.85 0.78
C ASN A 286 -27.30 -17.57 0.76
N LEU A 287 -26.68 -16.41 0.50
CA LEU A 287 -27.39 -15.14 0.42
C LEU A 287 -28.17 -15.04 -0.90
N LYS A 288 -29.43 -14.60 -0.84
CA LYS A 288 -30.15 -14.17 -2.05
C LYS A 288 -29.65 -12.79 -2.50
N PRO A 289 -29.85 -12.40 -3.78
CA PRO A 289 -29.23 -11.20 -4.36
C PRO A 289 -29.36 -9.90 -3.56
N ALA A 290 -30.53 -9.62 -2.98
CA ALA A 290 -30.73 -8.41 -2.18
C ALA A 290 -29.96 -8.42 -0.85
N THR A 291 -29.85 -9.58 -0.21
CA THR A 291 -29.07 -9.77 1.02
C THR A 291 -27.57 -9.75 0.72
N ALA A 292 -27.14 -10.37 -0.38
CA ALA A 292 -25.75 -10.33 -0.85
C ALA A 292 -25.31 -8.89 -1.17
N ASP A 293 -26.16 -8.09 -1.82
CA ASP A 293 -25.90 -6.67 -2.09
C ASP A 293 -25.77 -5.83 -0.81
N ALA A 294 -26.64 -6.07 0.18
CA ALA A 294 -26.56 -5.40 1.47
C ALA A 294 -25.27 -5.77 2.22
N PHE A 295 -24.90 -7.05 2.22
CA PHE A 295 -23.68 -7.50 2.88
C PHE A 295 -22.40 -7.00 2.19
N ALA A 296 -22.36 -7.01 0.85
CA ALA A 296 -21.25 -6.44 0.10
C ALA A 296 -21.04 -4.95 0.40
N LYS A 297 -22.13 -4.18 0.56
CA LYS A 297 -22.08 -2.77 1.02
C LYS A 297 -21.51 -2.65 2.42
N GLU A 298 -21.90 -3.53 3.34
CA GLU A 298 -21.37 -3.54 4.70
C GLU A 298 -19.86 -3.84 4.71
N LEU A 299 -19.42 -4.86 3.99
CA LEU A 299 -17.99 -5.17 3.82
C LEU A 299 -17.21 -3.99 3.23
N LYS A 300 -17.80 -3.27 2.26
CA LYS A 300 -17.19 -2.04 1.75
C LYS A 300 -17.03 -0.98 2.82
N ILE A 301 -18.07 -0.74 3.63
CA ILE A 301 -17.99 0.23 4.73
C ILE A 301 -16.89 -0.16 5.71
N ILE A 302 -16.78 -1.44 6.06
CA ILE A 302 -15.75 -1.96 6.97
C ILE A 302 -14.36 -1.71 6.38
N CYS A 303 -14.12 -2.15 5.14
CA CYS A 303 -12.83 -1.99 4.49
C CYS A 303 -12.47 -0.51 4.24
N ASP A 304 -13.44 0.36 3.93
CA ASP A 304 -13.23 1.82 3.81
C ASP A 304 -12.88 2.44 5.16
N THR A 305 -13.56 2.05 6.23
CA THR A 305 -13.39 2.61 7.58
C THR A 305 -12.03 2.26 8.17
N TYR A 306 -11.57 1.03 7.94
CA TYR A 306 -10.32 0.51 8.52
C TYR A 306 -9.18 0.42 7.51
N GLU A 307 -9.38 0.96 6.29
CA GLU A 307 -8.42 0.96 5.18
C GLU A 307 -7.83 -0.43 4.89
N LEU A 308 -8.71 -1.43 4.84
CA LEU A 308 -8.32 -2.81 4.56
C LEU A 308 -8.12 -3.01 3.05
N ASP A 309 -7.20 -3.90 2.71
CA ASP A 309 -6.80 -4.19 1.33
C ASP A 309 -7.69 -5.25 0.66
N GLY A 310 -8.58 -5.93 1.41
CA GLY A 310 -9.40 -7.00 0.85
C GLY A 310 -10.27 -7.77 1.83
N VAL A 311 -10.98 -8.75 1.29
CA VAL A 311 -11.81 -9.70 2.02
C VAL A 311 -11.45 -11.14 1.63
N PHE A 312 -11.36 -12.02 2.61
CA PHE A 312 -11.17 -13.46 2.45
C PHE A 312 -12.47 -14.18 2.80
N PHE A 313 -12.98 -15.03 1.92
CA PHE A 313 -14.23 -15.76 2.12
C PHE A 313 -13.97 -17.23 2.40
N ASP A 314 -14.59 -17.71 3.47
CA ASP A 314 -14.50 -19.08 3.94
C ASP A 314 -15.92 -19.60 4.25
N ASP A 315 -16.31 -20.68 3.57
CA ASP A 315 -17.64 -21.30 3.72
C ASP A 315 -17.63 -22.50 4.68
N GLU A 316 -17.24 -22.23 5.92
CA GLU A 316 -17.37 -23.18 7.02
C GLU A 316 -18.42 -22.74 8.04
N TYR A 317 -18.91 -23.66 8.88
CA TYR A 317 -19.70 -23.34 10.07
C TYR A 317 -21.10 -22.73 9.88
N THR A 318 -21.65 -22.69 8.67
CA THR A 318 -23.07 -22.30 8.45
C THR A 318 -24.01 -23.30 9.12
N ALA A 319 -25.01 -22.82 9.86
CA ALA A 319 -26.04 -23.67 10.48
C ALA A 319 -27.40 -23.45 9.79
N LEU A 320 -27.66 -24.21 8.73
CA LEU A 320 -28.90 -24.11 7.95
C LEU A 320 -30.13 -24.49 8.81
N VAL A 321 -31.23 -23.77 8.60
CA VAL A 321 -32.52 -23.99 9.29
C VAL A 321 -33.62 -24.10 8.24
N SER A 322 -34.68 -24.84 8.57
CA SER A 322 -35.80 -25.09 7.66
C SER A 322 -37.14 -24.72 8.33
N PRO A 323 -37.99 -23.90 7.69
CA PRO A 323 -37.76 -23.23 6.40
C PRO A 323 -36.66 -22.16 6.47
N PRO A 324 -35.97 -21.83 5.35
CA PRO A 324 -34.95 -20.79 5.35
C PRO A 324 -35.56 -19.43 5.68
N PRO A 325 -34.88 -18.59 6.49
CA PRO A 325 -35.26 -17.19 6.70
C PRO A 325 -35.38 -16.41 5.40
N THR A 326 -36.15 -15.31 5.44
CA THR A 326 -36.30 -14.44 4.27
C THR A 326 -34.94 -13.87 3.86
N GLY A 327 -34.63 -13.89 2.57
CA GLY A 327 -33.36 -13.38 2.04
C GLY A 327 -32.25 -14.43 1.89
N PHE A 328 -32.54 -15.70 2.18
CA PHE A 328 -31.55 -16.79 2.07
C PHE A 328 -32.06 -17.94 1.19
N TYR A 329 -31.12 -18.67 0.60
CA TYR A 329 -31.35 -19.99 0.00
C TYR A 329 -31.39 -21.07 1.10
N ALA A 330 -31.98 -22.23 0.79
CA ALA A 330 -32.11 -23.32 1.76
C ALA A 330 -30.78 -24.08 1.99
N GLU A 331 -29.85 -23.96 1.05
CA GLU A 331 -28.57 -24.66 1.00
C GLU A 331 -27.48 -23.65 0.62
N ASN A 332 -26.24 -23.97 0.99
CA ASN A 332 -25.07 -23.27 0.49
C ASN A 332 -24.79 -23.71 -0.95
N THR A 333 -24.58 -22.77 -1.87
CA THR A 333 -24.35 -23.06 -3.29
C THR A 333 -23.19 -22.23 -3.85
N ALA A 334 -22.51 -22.78 -4.86
CA ALA A 334 -21.42 -22.12 -5.55
C ALA A 334 -21.86 -20.79 -6.16
N GLU A 335 -23.07 -20.74 -6.73
CA GLU A 335 -23.65 -19.55 -7.36
C GLU A 335 -23.87 -18.41 -6.36
N ALA A 336 -24.33 -18.72 -5.15
CA ALA A 336 -24.53 -17.71 -4.12
C ALA A 336 -23.20 -17.18 -3.56
N ALA A 337 -22.19 -18.05 -3.40
CA ALA A 337 -20.84 -17.61 -3.05
C ALA A 337 -20.22 -16.73 -4.16
N ALA A 338 -20.35 -17.15 -5.41
CA ALA A 338 -19.91 -16.40 -6.59
C ALA A 338 -20.59 -15.03 -6.69
N ASP A 339 -21.92 -14.95 -6.51
CA ASP A 339 -22.66 -13.68 -6.56
C ASP A 339 -22.19 -12.70 -5.48
N LEU A 340 -21.93 -13.17 -4.26
CA LEU A 340 -21.37 -12.33 -3.20
C LEU A 340 -19.97 -11.82 -3.57
N MET A 341 -19.05 -12.71 -3.95
CA MET A 341 -17.68 -12.34 -4.32
C MET A 341 -17.63 -11.39 -5.53
N PHE A 342 -18.46 -11.64 -6.54
CA PHE A 342 -18.62 -10.78 -7.71
C PHE A 342 -19.11 -9.37 -7.34
N ARG A 343 -20.13 -9.27 -6.47
CA ARG A 343 -20.63 -7.97 -5.97
C ARG A 343 -19.56 -7.22 -5.21
N VAL A 344 -18.84 -7.91 -4.32
CA VAL A 344 -17.75 -7.36 -3.52
C VAL A 344 -16.65 -6.81 -4.44
N LYS A 345 -16.21 -7.59 -5.44
CA LYS A 345 -15.20 -7.13 -6.39
C LYS A 345 -15.65 -5.90 -7.19
N ARG A 346 -16.87 -5.90 -7.72
CA ARG A 346 -17.38 -4.73 -8.47
C ARG A 346 -17.49 -3.47 -7.62
N MET A 347 -17.77 -3.63 -6.33
CA MET A 347 -17.91 -2.50 -5.41
C MET A 347 -16.57 -1.97 -4.90
N MET A 348 -15.53 -2.82 -4.88
CA MET A 348 -14.18 -2.50 -4.42
C MET A 348 -13.13 -3.08 -5.39
N PRO A 349 -13.06 -2.59 -6.64
CA PRO A 349 -12.24 -3.20 -7.70
C PRO A 349 -10.74 -3.16 -7.42
N ASP A 350 -10.30 -2.22 -6.59
CA ASP A 350 -8.94 -2.00 -6.12
C ASP A 350 -8.53 -2.93 -4.96
N ARG A 351 -9.49 -3.59 -4.31
CA ARG A 351 -9.27 -4.51 -3.20
C ARG A 351 -9.24 -5.96 -3.64
N TRP A 352 -8.55 -6.79 -2.87
CA TRP A 352 -8.46 -8.22 -3.12
C TRP A 352 -9.67 -8.97 -2.59
N VAL A 353 -10.21 -9.86 -3.43
CA VAL A 353 -11.15 -10.91 -3.04
C VAL A 353 -10.37 -12.22 -3.01
N VAL A 354 -10.25 -12.84 -1.84
CA VAL A 354 -9.56 -14.12 -1.66
C VAL A 354 -10.58 -15.18 -1.32
N ALA A 355 -10.54 -16.31 -2.03
CA ALA A 355 -11.46 -17.43 -1.83
C ALA A 355 -10.73 -18.59 -1.17
N TYR A 356 -11.28 -19.14 -0.09
CA TYR A 356 -10.84 -20.43 0.43
C TYR A 356 -11.59 -21.54 -0.31
N GLN A 357 -10.89 -22.42 -1.01
CA GLN A 357 -11.47 -23.55 -1.73
C GLN A 357 -11.93 -24.63 -0.74
N LEU A 358 -13.09 -24.40 -0.14
CA LEU A 358 -13.77 -25.29 0.80
C LEU A 358 -15.27 -25.03 0.75
N GLY A 359 -16.08 -25.96 1.28
CA GLY A 359 -17.54 -25.83 1.28
C GLY A 359 -18.10 -25.65 -0.15
N ALA A 360 -19.04 -24.72 -0.31
CA ALA A 360 -19.62 -24.40 -1.62
C ALA A 360 -18.67 -23.62 -2.55
N ILE A 361 -17.55 -23.10 -2.03
CA ILE A 361 -16.50 -22.41 -2.82
C ILE A 361 -15.56 -23.42 -3.50
N TRP A 362 -15.75 -24.73 -3.26
CA TRP A 362 -14.90 -25.80 -3.79
C TRP A 362 -14.74 -25.80 -5.33
N ASP A 363 -15.82 -25.51 -6.06
CA ASP A 363 -15.82 -25.49 -7.53
C ASP A 363 -16.81 -24.44 -8.05
N LEU A 364 -16.27 -23.42 -8.73
CA LEU A 364 -17.02 -22.32 -9.32
C LEU A 364 -17.05 -22.38 -10.85
N SER A 365 -16.83 -23.54 -11.44
CA SER A 365 -16.88 -23.72 -12.91
C SER A 365 -18.28 -23.87 -13.49
N GLY A 366 -19.32 -23.84 -12.65
CA GLY A 366 -20.72 -24.00 -13.06
C GLY A 366 -21.36 -22.75 -13.70
N GLU A 367 -22.41 -22.95 -14.51
CA GLU A 367 -23.11 -21.92 -15.31
C GLU A 367 -23.62 -20.72 -14.49
N GLY A 368 -23.88 -20.88 -13.18
CA GLY A 368 -24.32 -19.79 -12.31
C GLY A 368 -23.20 -19.00 -11.60
N CYS A 369 -21.94 -19.26 -11.93
CA CYS A 369 -20.77 -18.56 -11.39
C CYS A 369 -20.15 -17.56 -12.39
N GLU A 370 -20.75 -17.41 -13.57
CA GLU A 370 -20.37 -16.42 -14.59
C GLU A 370 -21.39 -15.26 -14.59
N PHE A 371 -20.93 -14.03 -14.79
CA PHE A 371 -21.79 -12.85 -14.73
C PHE A 371 -21.62 -11.95 -15.94
N GLU A 372 -22.74 -11.57 -16.57
CA GLU A 372 -22.75 -10.57 -17.63
C GLU A 372 -22.87 -9.17 -17.03
N ALA A 373 -21.81 -8.37 -17.12
CA ALA A 373 -21.80 -6.99 -16.65
C ALA A 373 -20.71 -6.17 -17.35
N ASP A 374 -20.95 -4.88 -17.54
CA ASP A 374 -19.95 -3.93 -18.07
C ASP A 374 -19.43 -4.36 -19.46
N ASP A 375 -20.33 -4.84 -20.32
CA ASP A 375 -20.07 -5.34 -21.69
C ASP A 375 -19.04 -6.48 -21.77
N LYS A 376 -18.85 -7.24 -20.67
CA LYS A 376 -18.06 -8.47 -20.66
C LYS A 376 -18.73 -9.58 -19.83
N THR A 377 -18.36 -10.83 -20.13
CA THR A 377 -18.56 -11.97 -19.26
C THR A 377 -17.47 -11.96 -18.19
N TRP A 378 -17.86 -11.97 -16.92
CA TRP A 378 -16.97 -12.12 -15.77
C TRP A 378 -16.90 -13.60 -15.39
N LEU A 379 -15.70 -14.16 -15.45
CA LEU A 379 -15.39 -15.50 -14.95
C LEU A 379 -14.92 -15.43 -13.49
N PRO A 380 -14.90 -16.56 -12.75
CA PRO A 380 -14.34 -16.60 -11.40
C PRO A 380 -12.98 -15.90 -11.23
N GLY A 381 -12.06 -16.09 -12.17
CA GLY A 381 -10.76 -15.43 -12.14
C GLY A 381 -10.76 -13.91 -12.37
N ASP A 382 -11.88 -13.33 -12.83
CA ASP A 382 -12.04 -11.87 -12.94
C ASP A 382 -12.45 -11.23 -11.61
N TYR A 383 -13.18 -11.98 -10.76
CA TYR A 383 -13.69 -11.46 -9.49
C TYR A 383 -13.06 -12.07 -8.24
N ILE A 384 -12.19 -13.06 -8.39
CA ILE A 384 -11.35 -13.63 -7.34
C ILE A 384 -9.90 -13.31 -7.65
N ASP A 385 -9.23 -12.61 -6.74
CA ASP A 385 -7.82 -12.24 -6.88
C ASP A 385 -6.90 -13.40 -6.47
N TYR A 386 -7.22 -14.15 -5.43
CA TYR A 386 -6.42 -15.33 -5.04
C TYR A 386 -7.32 -16.45 -4.53
N VAL A 387 -6.88 -17.69 -4.75
CA VAL A 387 -7.53 -18.87 -4.15
C VAL A 387 -6.54 -19.54 -3.22
N MET A 388 -6.97 -19.78 -1.98
CA MET A 388 -6.30 -20.68 -1.04
C MET A 388 -6.89 -22.07 -1.19
N VAL A 389 -6.09 -23.05 -1.63
CA VAL A 389 -6.53 -24.45 -1.58
C VAL A 389 -6.38 -24.98 -0.17
N ASP A 390 -7.35 -25.75 0.31
CA ASP A 390 -7.22 -26.40 1.62
C ASP A 390 -5.98 -27.29 1.71
N TYR A 391 -5.31 -27.25 2.87
CA TYR A 391 -4.05 -27.95 3.13
C TYR A 391 -4.19 -29.49 3.04
N SER A 392 -5.41 -30.04 3.11
CA SER A 392 -5.69 -31.46 2.92
C SER A 392 -6.10 -31.84 1.49
N GLU A 393 -6.33 -30.86 0.62
CA GLU A 393 -7.07 -31.05 -0.64
C GLU A 393 -6.24 -30.83 -1.92
N SER A 394 -4.95 -30.48 -1.78
CA SER A 394 -4.06 -30.14 -2.90
C SER A 394 -3.95 -31.24 -3.98
N ALA A 395 -4.28 -32.50 -3.67
CA ALA A 395 -4.22 -33.61 -4.62
C ALA A 395 -5.40 -33.64 -5.61
N TRP A 396 -6.52 -33.01 -5.24
CA TRP A 396 -7.77 -33.00 -6.03
C TRP A 396 -8.14 -31.62 -6.54
N ALA A 397 -7.52 -30.57 -6.03
CA ALA A 397 -7.69 -29.21 -6.50
C ALA A 397 -7.17 -29.01 -7.93
N SER A 398 -7.88 -28.20 -8.71
CA SER A 398 -7.57 -27.90 -10.10
C SER A 398 -7.92 -26.46 -10.43
N LEU A 399 -7.06 -25.79 -11.19
CA LEU A 399 -7.33 -24.47 -11.75
C LEU A 399 -8.65 -24.41 -12.56
N ALA A 400 -9.07 -25.53 -13.15
CA ALA A 400 -10.32 -25.60 -13.91
C ALA A 400 -11.56 -25.34 -13.04
N GLN A 401 -11.47 -25.47 -11.71
CA GLN A 401 -12.53 -25.16 -10.76
C GLN A 401 -12.75 -23.65 -10.60
N PHE A 402 -11.80 -22.83 -11.06
CA PHE A 402 -11.89 -21.37 -11.05
C PHE A 402 -11.54 -20.81 -12.45
N PRO A 403 -12.43 -20.96 -13.44
CA PRO A 403 -12.20 -20.47 -14.81
C PRO A 403 -11.69 -19.03 -14.86
N GLY A 404 -10.67 -18.80 -15.70
CA GLY A 404 -10.04 -17.49 -15.88
C GLY A 404 -8.96 -17.14 -14.85
N LEU A 405 -8.83 -17.88 -13.74
CA LEU A 405 -7.83 -17.58 -12.71
C LEU A 405 -6.42 -17.98 -13.20
N PRO A 406 -5.42 -17.08 -13.20
CA PRO A 406 -4.06 -17.44 -13.57
C PRO A 406 -3.41 -18.32 -12.50
N ALA A 407 -2.55 -19.24 -12.93
CA ALA A 407 -1.82 -20.16 -12.03
C ALA A 407 -1.08 -19.42 -10.91
N SER A 408 -0.52 -18.24 -11.21
CA SER A 408 0.21 -17.39 -10.26
C SER A 408 -0.62 -16.88 -9.08
N ARG A 409 -1.96 -17.01 -9.13
CA ARG A 409 -2.91 -16.59 -8.10
C ARG A 409 -3.63 -17.77 -7.42
N PHE A 410 -3.24 -18.99 -7.77
CA PHE A 410 -3.83 -20.21 -7.24
C PHE A 410 -2.87 -20.86 -6.24
N GLY A 411 -3.10 -20.60 -4.96
CA GLY A 411 -2.33 -21.17 -3.86
C GLY A 411 -2.62 -22.65 -3.66
N LEU A 412 -2.12 -23.50 -4.58
CA LEU A 412 -2.35 -24.94 -4.56
C LEU A 412 -1.82 -25.62 -3.29
N HIS A 413 -0.68 -25.14 -2.78
CA HIS A 413 0.00 -25.73 -1.63
C HIS A 413 -0.13 -24.81 -0.42
N SER A 414 -1.12 -25.06 0.43
CA SER A 414 -1.28 -24.39 1.72
C SER A 414 -0.79 -25.27 2.87
N PHE A 415 -0.41 -24.65 3.99
CA PHE A 415 0.20 -25.35 5.11
C PHE A 415 -0.37 -24.87 6.45
N ASP A 416 -0.72 -25.81 7.33
CA ASP A 416 -1.25 -25.56 8.68
C ASP A 416 -0.14 -25.71 9.73
N PHE A 417 0.21 -24.60 10.39
CA PHE A 417 1.22 -24.52 11.45
C PHE A 417 0.63 -24.62 12.86
N ASN A 418 -0.69 -24.46 13.02
CA ASN A 418 -1.42 -24.37 14.30
C ASN A 418 -2.04 -25.70 14.74
N SER A 419 -1.75 -26.79 14.02
CA SER A 419 -2.13 -28.14 14.41
C SER A 419 -1.17 -28.79 15.42
N TYR A 420 -1.66 -29.76 16.20
CA TYR A 420 -0.80 -30.66 16.99
C TYR A 420 0.03 -31.61 16.10
N THR A 421 -0.34 -31.73 14.83
CA THR A 421 0.43 -32.39 13.78
C THR A 421 0.55 -31.43 12.59
N PRO A 422 1.40 -30.40 12.68
CA PRO A 422 1.54 -29.41 11.62
C PRO A 422 1.89 -30.04 10.28
N LEU A 423 1.40 -29.42 9.22
CA LEU A 423 1.77 -29.75 7.85
C LEU A 423 2.88 -28.81 7.39
N TRP A 424 4.11 -29.33 7.31
CA TRP A 424 5.25 -28.51 6.91
C TRP A 424 5.42 -28.39 5.39
N PRO A 425 5.89 -27.22 4.90
CA PRO A 425 6.26 -27.05 3.50
C PRO A 425 7.38 -28.01 3.10
N SER A 426 7.13 -28.82 2.06
CA SER A 426 8.18 -29.64 1.44
C SER A 426 8.85 -28.86 0.31
N VAL A 427 10.15 -29.07 0.12
CA VAL A 427 10.93 -28.40 -0.94
C VAL A 427 10.27 -28.57 -2.30
N GLY A 428 9.86 -29.79 -2.68
CA GLY A 428 9.23 -30.03 -3.99
C GLY A 428 7.88 -29.32 -4.18
N ARG A 429 7.11 -29.05 -3.12
CA ARG A 429 5.90 -28.23 -3.20
C ARG A 429 6.24 -26.75 -3.30
N LEU A 430 7.25 -26.29 -2.55
CA LEU A 430 7.75 -24.92 -2.62
C LEU A 430 8.37 -24.60 -3.98
N GLU A 431 9.05 -25.55 -4.63
CA GLU A 431 9.55 -25.38 -6.01
C GLU A 431 8.38 -25.20 -7.00
N GLN A 432 7.28 -25.93 -6.84
CA GLN A 432 6.08 -25.69 -7.66
C GLN A 432 5.46 -24.32 -7.39
N VAL A 433 5.47 -23.86 -6.14
CA VAL A 433 5.08 -22.48 -5.81
C VAL A 433 6.00 -21.48 -6.52
N ARG A 434 7.31 -21.61 -6.37
CA ARG A 434 8.29 -20.71 -7.00
C ARG A 434 8.18 -20.69 -8.52
N ASP A 435 7.99 -21.85 -9.15
CA ASP A 435 8.13 -21.97 -10.61
C ASP A 435 6.80 -21.81 -11.34
N THR A 436 5.66 -22.05 -10.69
CA THR A 436 4.33 -22.07 -11.34
C THR A 436 3.29 -21.22 -10.61
N TYR A 437 3.02 -21.53 -9.34
CA TYR A 437 1.82 -21.02 -8.67
C TYR A 437 1.99 -19.65 -8.02
N LYS A 438 3.23 -19.24 -7.74
CA LYS A 438 3.64 -17.93 -7.22
C LYS A 438 2.85 -17.42 -5.99
N THR A 439 2.07 -18.27 -5.33
CA THR A 439 1.22 -17.93 -4.18
C THR A 439 1.30 -19.06 -3.16
N LEU A 440 1.57 -18.70 -1.91
CA LEU A 440 1.67 -19.61 -0.77
C LEU A 440 0.81 -19.09 0.37
N PHE A 441 -0.02 -19.96 0.96
CA PHE A 441 -0.77 -19.66 2.18
C PHE A 441 -0.20 -20.47 3.35
N LEU A 442 0.13 -19.77 4.43
CA LEU A 442 0.56 -20.33 5.69
C LEU A 442 -0.48 -19.99 6.76
N TYR A 443 -1.25 -20.97 7.19
CA TYR A 443 -2.21 -20.81 8.26
C TYR A 443 -1.56 -21.07 9.61
N GLY A 444 -1.88 -20.22 10.60
CA GLY A 444 -1.64 -20.58 11.99
C GLY A 444 -0.22 -20.33 12.51
N LEU A 445 0.52 -19.38 11.94
CA LEU A 445 1.78 -18.90 12.52
C LEU A 445 1.51 -18.36 13.93
N ASN A 446 2.19 -18.92 14.94
CA ASN A 446 1.92 -18.59 16.34
C ASN A 446 3.16 -18.74 17.23
N PRO A 447 3.84 -17.63 17.57
CA PRO A 447 4.99 -17.64 18.48
C PRO A 447 4.71 -18.15 19.88
N TYR A 448 3.45 -18.17 20.29
CA TYR A 448 3.00 -18.60 21.62
C TYR A 448 2.19 -19.89 21.58
N HIS A 449 2.36 -20.68 20.51
CA HIS A 449 1.64 -21.93 20.36
C HIS A 449 1.92 -22.86 21.55
N ARG A 450 0.86 -23.44 22.13
CA ARG A 450 0.96 -24.19 23.40
C ARG A 450 1.86 -25.43 23.34
N SER A 451 2.10 -25.97 22.15
CA SER A 451 3.03 -27.09 21.96
C SER A 451 4.51 -26.69 21.94
N GLY A 452 4.84 -25.39 21.91
CA GLY A 452 6.19 -24.90 21.68
C GLY A 452 6.70 -25.12 20.26
N SER A 453 5.80 -25.36 19.30
CA SER A 453 6.14 -25.64 17.89
C SER A 453 6.77 -24.45 17.16
N PHE A 454 6.75 -23.25 17.72
CA PHE A 454 7.35 -22.08 17.09
C PHE A 454 8.88 -22.19 16.98
N ASP A 455 9.55 -22.47 18.10
CA ASP A 455 11.02 -22.40 18.21
C ASP A 455 11.67 -23.49 19.07
N THR A 456 10.93 -24.23 19.90
CA THR A 456 11.54 -24.98 21.02
C THR A 456 11.22 -26.47 21.08
N THR A 457 10.43 -27.03 20.15
CA THR A 457 10.31 -28.49 20.00
C THR A 457 9.93 -28.83 18.56
N PRO A 458 10.66 -29.72 17.87
CA PRO A 458 10.20 -30.22 16.59
C PRO A 458 8.87 -30.96 16.73
N VAL A 459 7.82 -30.48 16.10
CA VAL A 459 6.47 -31.07 16.08
C VAL A 459 6.15 -31.50 14.64
N GLY A 460 5.42 -32.58 14.43
CA GLY A 460 5.05 -33.05 13.09
C GLY A 460 5.04 -34.57 12.98
N SER A 461 4.13 -35.10 12.16
CA SER A 461 3.94 -36.54 11.97
C SER A 461 4.89 -37.15 10.93
N SER A 462 5.29 -36.37 9.93
CA SER A 462 6.17 -36.78 8.82
C SER A 462 7.59 -36.24 8.95
N GLU A 463 7.73 -34.99 9.40
CA GLU A 463 9.01 -34.31 9.55
C GLU A 463 9.03 -33.49 10.86
N LYS A 464 10.15 -33.54 11.56
CA LYS A 464 10.34 -32.86 12.84
C LYS A 464 10.94 -31.48 12.60
N MET A 465 10.12 -30.44 12.61
CA MET A 465 10.53 -29.04 12.45
C MET A 465 9.80 -28.11 13.41
N THR A 466 10.32 -26.91 13.57
CA THR A 466 9.61 -25.77 14.16
C THR A 466 9.02 -24.88 13.07
N GLN A 467 8.12 -23.97 13.43
CA GLN A 467 7.58 -22.97 12.49
C GLN A 467 8.70 -22.08 11.94
N VAL A 468 9.66 -21.66 12.76
CA VAL A 468 10.82 -20.86 12.33
C VAL A 468 11.65 -21.62 11.27
N GLN A 469 11.93 -22.90 11.49
CA GLN A 469 12.65 -23.73 10.51
C GLN A 469 11.84 -23.94 9.22
N ALA A 470 10.51 -24.00 9.32
CA ALA A 470 9.64 -24.10 8.16
C ALA A 470 9.67 -22.81 7.33
N LEU A 471 9.68 -21.64 7.98
CA LEU A 471 9.84 -20.35 7.30
C LEU A 471 11.23 -20.20 6.67
N GLU A 472 12.30 -20.63 7.33
CA GLU A 472 13.66 -20.64 6.75
C GLU A 472 13.73 -21.50 5.47
N ARG A 473 13.01 -22.63 5.44
CA ARG A 473 12.87 -23.42 4.22
C ARG A 473 12.08 -22.68 3.14
N VAL A 474 11.02 -21.97 3.52
CA VAL A 474 10.24 -21.14 2.60
C VAL A 474 11.14 -20.09 1.94
N THR A 475 11.90 -19.32 2.73
CA THR A 475 12.75 -18.25 2.18
C THR A 475 13.83 -18.80 1.24
N SER A 476 14.55 -19.83 1.69
CA SER A 476 15.65 -20.42 0.92
C SER A 476 15.17 -21.08 -0.37
N THR A 477 13.98 -21.69 -0.36
CA THR A 477 13.45 -22.36 -1.57
C THR A 477 12.82 -21.38 -2.55
N LEU A 478 12.06 -20.39 -2.07
CA LEU A 478 11.33 -19.46 -2.92
C LEU A 478 12.22 -18.35 -3.48
N TYR A 479 13.18 -17.86 -2.69
CA TYR A 479 13.97 -16.66 -3.03
C TYR A 479 15.47 -16.93 -3.13
N GLY A 480 15.94 -18.08 -2.64
CA GLY A 480 17.38 -18.38 -2.60
C GLY A 480 18.12 -17.61 -1.50
N GLU A 481 17.38 -17.04 -0.53
CA GLU A 481 17.91 -16.23 0.56
C GLU A 481 17.67 -16.91 1.92
N GLU A 482 18.61 -16.75 2.85
CA GLU A 482 18.39 -17.14 4.25
C GLU A 482 17.35 -16.23 4.92
N MET A 483 16.62 -16.78 5.89
CA MET A 483 15.68 -16.01 6.69
C MET A 483 16.41 -15.37 7.87
N LEU A 484 16.19 -14.07 8.07
CA LEU A 484 16.48 -13.40 9.33
C LEU A 484 15.22 -13.35 10.19
N PHE A 485 15.30 -13.97 11.36
CA PHE A 485 14.36 -13.75 12.45
C PHE A 485 15.02 -12.86 13.51
N ASP A 486 14.46 -11.69 13.76
CA ASP A 486 15.05 -10.68 14.65
C ASP A 486 14.95 -11.01 16.15
N GLY A 487 14.33 -12.15 16.49
CA GLY A 487 14.13 -12.62 17.86
C GLY A 487 13.00 -11.90 18.62
N HIS A 488 12.36 -10.90 18.02
CA HIS A 488 11.25 -10.20 18.63
C HIS A 488 9.95 -10.97 18.39
N THR A 489 9.07 -10.95 19.39
CA THR A 489 7.72 -11.50 19.28
C THR A 489 6.77 -10.55 19.98
N TYR A 490 5.57 -10.41 19.42
CA TYR A 490 4.54 -9.50 19.90
C TYR A 490 3.44 -10.33 20.56
N THR A 491 3.32 -10.23 21.88
CA THR A 491 2.23 -10.88 22.61
C THR A 491 0.89 -10.24 22.26
N LYS A 492 -0.19 -11.02 22.36
CA LYS A 492 -1.54 -10.47 22.45
C LYS A 492 -1.64 -9.59 23.70
N ASP A 493 -2.00 -8.32 23.52
CA ASP A 493 -2.03 -7.31 24.58
C ASP A 493 -3.40 -6.60 24.68
N TRP A 494 -4.47 -7.35 24.45
CA TRP A 494 -5.87 -6.94 24.60
C TRP A 494 -6.76 -8.00 25.21
#